data_AF-A0A136KUR4-F1
#
_entry.id   AF-A0A136KUR4-F1
#
_cell.length_a   1.000
_cell.length_b   1.000
_cell.length_c   1.000
_cell.angle_alpha   90.00
_cell.angle_beta   90.00
_cell.angle_gamma   90.00
#
_symmetry.space_group_name_H-M   'P 1'
#
loop_
_entity.id
_entity.type
_entity.pdbx_description
1 polymer ?
#
loop_
_entity_poly.entity_id
_entity_poly.type
_entity_poly.pdbx_seq_one_letter_code
_entity_poly.pdbx_strand_id
1 'polypeptide(L)'
;MKRKILTVFLTLSILIISACGGNETPTLSAEDQANTAVAEAWILITQTQAALPTSTPVPPTNTPAPTFTFLPTIPILATIAPAETPLPTQDTCNQPPPVKPQGAQVNVDFTNQSDGQVNLSFGMNTPNDVKECVTYTFTMGNGGGVLEAKVLAGCYWGYAWVSGKEPSTARTGDILLCMTDTSGTYHIVITKESINFK
;
A
#
# COMPACT_ATOMS: atom_id res chain seq x y z
N MET A 1 53.27 9.09 24.44
CA MET A 1 51.98 8.48 24.02
C MET A 1 50.90 9.51 23.67
N LYS A 2 50.77 10.65 24.37
CA LYS A 2 49.73 11.67 24.12
C LYS A 2 49.74 12.34 22.72
N ARG A 3 50.92 12.49 22.09
CA ARG A 3 51.02 13.09 20.73
C ARG A 3 50.51 12.20 19.60
N LYS A 4 50.66 10.87 19.71
CA LYS A 4 50.21 9.91 18.69
C LYS A 4 48.69 9.70 18.71
N ILE A 5 48.08 9.80 19.90
CA ILE A 5 46.62 9.74 20.07
C ILE A 5 45.96 10.97 19.43
N LEU A 6 46.58 12.15 19.55
CA LEU A 6 46.06 13.38 18.94
C LEU A 6 46.05 13.31 17.40
N THR A 7 47.05 12.67 16.78
CA THR A 7 47.13 12.56 15.31
C THR A 7 46.08 11.60 14.77
N VAL A 8 45.81 10.49 15.47
CA VAL A 8 44.77 9.52 15.08
C VAL A 8 43.37 10.13 15.21
N PHE A 9 43.12 10.92 16.25
CA PHE A 9 41.83 11.60 16.43
C PHE A 9 41.58 12.65 15.33
N LEU A 10 42.62 13.40 14.95
CA LEU A 10 42.51 14.42 13.90
C LEU A 10 42.22 13.82 12.52
N THR A 11 42.85 12.69 12.18
CA THR A 11 42.57 12.00 10.92
C THR A 11 41.19 11.35 10.87
N LEU A 12 40.67 10.90 12.02
CA LEU A 12 39.34 10.31 12.10
C LEU A 12 38.24 11.36 11.91
N SER A 13 38.40 12.57 12.47
CA SER A 13 37.42 13.66 12.36
C SER A 13 37.25 14.19 10.94
N ILE A 14 38.30 14.18 10.11
CA ILE A 14 38.23 14.67 8.72
C ILE A 14 37.43 13.70 7.84
N LEU A 15 37.46 12.39 8.14
CA LEU A 15 36.74 11.37 7.39
C LEU A 15 35.22 11.40 7.62
N ILE A 16 34.76 11.96 8.75
CA ILE A 16 33.32 12.04 9.09
C ILE A 16 32.64 13.22 8.37
N ILE A 17 33.40 14.26 7.98
CA ILE A 17 32.86 15.46 7.35
C ILE A 17 32.70 15.28 5.83
N SER A 18 33.44 14.37 5.19
CA SER A 18 33.29 14.08 3.75
C SER A 18 32.01 13.29 3.40
N ALA A 19 31.23 12.84 4.38
CA ALA A 19 29.98 12.11 4.16
C ALA A 19 28.73 12.99 4.06
N CYS A 20 28.85 14.32 4.27
CA CYS A 20 27.71 15.25 4.23
C CYS A 20 27.89 16.36 3.17
N GLY A 21 28.60 16.05 2.07
CA GLY A 21 28.87 16.98 0.97
C GLY A 21 28.32 16.56 -0.39
N GLY A 22 27.60 15.43 -0.46
CA GLY A 22 26.88 15.04 -1.67
C GLY A 22 25.57 15.81 -1.74
N ASN A 23 25.54 16.92 -2.47
CA ASN A 23 24.31 17.56 -2.89
C ASN A 23 23.68 16.71 -4.02
N GLU A 24 23.30 15.48 -3.66
CA GLU A 24 22.24 14.76 -4.33
C GLU A 24 21.01 15.61 -4.05
N THR A 25 20.56 16.40 -5.04
CA THR A 25 19.17 16.84 -5.01
C THR A 25 18.38 15.55 -4.83
N PRO A 26 17.58 15.40 -3.75
CA PRO A 26 16.82 14.18 -3.57
C PRO A 26 16.02 14.04 -4.84
N THR A 27 16.36 13.03 -5.63
CA THR A 27 15.56 12.65 -6.79
C THR A 27 14.36 11.99 -6.16
N LEU A 28 13.45 12.84 -5.67
CA LEU A 28 12.18 12.42 -5.11
C LEU A 28 11.57 11.53 -6.18
N SER A 29 11.28 10.29 -5.82
CA SER A 29 10.54 9.40 -6.70
C SER A 29 9.26 10.14 -7.13
N ALA A 30 8.77 9.87 -8.34
CA ALA A 30 7.52 10.48 -8.79
C ALA A 30 6.38 10.23 -7.78
N GLU A 31 6.49 9.13 -7.03
CA GLU A 31 5.59 8.73 -5.95
C GLU A 31 5.72 9.61 -4.69
N ASP A 32 6.93 9.95 -4.26
CA ASP A 32 7.15 10.89 -3.14
C ASP A 32 6.71 12.32 -3.49
N GLN A 33 6.88 12.73 -4.75
CA GLN A 33 6.36 14.01 -5.25
C GLN A 33 4.83 14.02 -5.28
N ALA A 34 4.21 12.93 -5.73
CA ALA A 34 2.75 12.79 -5.74
C ALA A 34 2.16 12.77 -4.33
N ASN A 35 2.78 12.05 -3.39
CA ASN A 35 2.33 12.01 -2.00
C ASN A 35 2.44 13.38 -1.32
N THR A 36 3.50 14.14 -1.62
CA THR A 36 3.67 15.52 -1.14
C THR A 36 2.60 16.45 -1.75
N ALA A 37 2.32 16.32 -3.05
CA ALA A 37 1.30 17.13 -3.73
C ALA A 37 -0.13 16.84 -3.22
N VAL A 38 -0.45 15.57 -2.92
CA VAL A 38 -1.75 15.22 -2.31
C VAL A 38 -1.86 15.82 -0.91
N ALA A 39 -0.80 15.79 -0.11
CA ALA A 39 -0.80 16.40 1.21
C ALA A 39 -1.04 17.93 1.14
N GLU A 40 -0.42 18.63 0.19
CA GLU A 40 -0.64 20.06 -0.03
C GLU A 40 -2.08 20.38 -0.49
N ALA A 41 -2.67 19.53 -1.33
CA ALA A 41 -4.06 19.70 -1.78
C ALA A 41 -5.07 19.59 -0.64
N TRP A 42 -4.87 18.67 0.31
CA TRP A 42 -5.72 18.55 1.50
C TRP A 42 -5.64 19.78 2.43
N ILE A 43 -4.48 20.44 2.49
CA ILE A 43 -4.31 21.69 3.26
C ILE A 43 -5.13 22.84 2.65
N LEU A 44 -5.17 22.96 1.32
CA LEU A 44 -5.96 23.99 0.63
C LEU A 44 -7.47 23.81 0.82
N ILE A 45 -7.96 22.57 0.77
CA ILE A 45 -9.38 22.26 0.98
C ILE A 45 -9.80 22.59 2.42
N THR A 46 -8.97 22.26 3.41
CA THR A 46 -9.26 22.52 4.83
C THR A 46 -9.27 24.00 5.16
N GLN A 47 -8.36 24.81 4.60
CA GLN A 47 -8.40 26.27 4.77
C GLN A 47 -9.65 26.91 4.16
N THR A 48 -10.14 26.37 3.04
CA THR A 48 -11.36 26.90 2.39
C THR A 48 -12.62 26.59 3.21
N GLN A 49 -12.70 25.42 3.85
CA GLN A 49 -13.83 25.11 4.73
C GLN A 49 -13.88 25.98 6.00
N ALA A 50 -12.72 26.38 6.53
CA ALA A 50 -12.66 27.27 7.69
C ALA A 50 -13.11 28.71 7.37
N ALA A 51 -13.14 29.11 6.10
CA ALA A 51 -13.58 30.42 5.64
C ALA A 51 -15.07 30.49 5.26
N LEU A 52 -15.85 29.40 5.43
CA LEU A 52 -17.29 29.48 5.25
C LEU A 52 -17.89 30.42 6.30
N PRO A 53 -18.70 31.41 5.90
CA PRO A 53 -19.30 32.36 6.84
C PRO A 53 -20.24 31.60 7.77
N THR A 54 -19.83 31.49 9.03
CA THR A 54 -20.67 30.96 10.11
C THR A 54 -21.83 31.93 10.31
N SER A 55 -23.05 31.42 10.22
CA SER A 55 -24.28 32.21 10.32
C SER A 55 -24.48 32.71 11.74
N THR A 56 -23.88 33.85 12.08
CA THR A 56 -24.22 34.59 13.31
C THR A 56 -25.60 35.22 13.11
N PRO A 57 -26.59 34.95 13.98
CA PRO A 57 -27.88 35.62 13.90
C PRO A 57 -27.71 37.11 14.26
N VAL A 58 -27.86 37.99 13.29
CA VAL A 58 -27.95 39.44 13.52
C VAL A 58 -29.35 39.79 14.02
N PRO A 59 -29.49 40.68 15.03
CA PRO A 59 -30.79 41.14 15.51
C PRO A 59 -31.49 41.97 14.42
N PRO A 60 -32.83 42.02 14.39
CA PRO A 60 -33.56 42.66 13.31
C PRO A 60 -33.45 44.18 13.40
N THR A 61 -32.64 44.78 12.53
CA THR A 61 -32.62 46.23 12.30
C THR A 61 -33.25 46.50 10.94
N ASN A 62 -34.35 47.27 10.94
CA ASN A 62 -34.99 47.77 9.73
C ASN A 62 -34.09 48.81 9.06
N THR A 63 -33.27 48.37 8.10
CA THR A 63 -32.44 49.24 7.25
C THR A 63 -32.94 49.10 5.80
N PRO A 64 -33.18 50.20 5.05
CA PRO A 64 -33.64 50.12 3.68
C PRO A 64 -32.64 49.35 2.81
N ALA A 65 -33.17 48.49 1.94
CA ALA A 65 -32.38 47.60 1.09
C ALA A 65 -31.38 48.39 0.23
N PRO A 66 -30.08 48.04 0.24
CA PRO A 66 -29.13 48.64 -0.69
C PRO A 66 -29.48 48.18 -2.12
N THR A 67 -29.62 49.15 -3.01
CA THR A 67 -29.77 48.94 -4.45
C THR A 67 -28.64 48.04 -4.95
N PHE A 68 -28.99 46.96 -5.64
CA PHE A 68 -28.07 45.94 -6.14
C PHE A 68 -27.15 46.55 -7.22
N THR A 69 -25.98 47.03 -6.84
CA THR A 69 -24.91 47.33 -7.81
C THR A 69 -24.29 45.99 -8.20
N PHE A 70 -24.42 45.61 -9.48
CA PHE A 70 -23.79 44.40 -10.00
C PHE A 70 -22.28 44.47 -9.74
N LEU A 71 -21.74 43.51 -8.98
CA LEU A 71 -20.31 43.29 -8.92
C LEU A 71 -19.78 43.01 -10.33
N PRO A 72 -18.55 43.44 -10.67
CA PRO A 72 -17.94 43.05 -11.93
C PRO A 72 -17.85 41.52 -11.97
N THR A 73 -18.40 40.93 -13.03
CA THR A 73 -18.30 39.50 -13.31
C THR A 73 -16.81 39.15 -13.43
N ILE A 74 -16.24 38.52 -12.42
CA ILE A 74 -14.90 37.96 -12.51
C ILE A 74 -14.99 36.84 -13.56
N PRO A 75 -14.16 36.87 -14.61
CA PRO A 75 -14.15 35.79 -15.58
C PRO A 75 -13.84 34.48 -14.84
N ILE A 76 -14.73 33.50 -14.98
CA ILE A 76 -14.48 32.11 -14.58
C ILE A 76 -13.16 31.69 -15.21
N LEU A 77 -12.14 31.54 -14.37
CA LEU A 77 -10.86 30.99 -14.77
C LEU A 77 -11.15 29.59 -15.32
N ALA A 78 -10.64 29.29 -16.52
CA ALA A 78 -10.87 28.01 -17.17
C ALA A 78 -10.59 26.88 -16.17
N THR A 79 -11.60 26.05 -15.91
CA THR A 79 -11.41 24.82 -15.16
C THR A 79 -10.46 23.96 -15.99
N ILE A 80 -9.19 23.94 -15.58
CA ILE A 80 -8.21 23.02 -16.13
C ILE A 80 -8.75 21.63 -15.76
N ALA A 81 -9.01 20.79 -16.76
CA ALA A 81 -9.33 19.39 -16.49
C ALA A 81 -8.25 18.84 -15.55
N PRO A 82 -8.60 18.02 -14.54
CA PRO A 82 -7.60 17.37 -13.71
C PRO A 82 -6.55 16.77 -14.63
N ALA A 83 -5.28 17.16 -14.43
CA ALA A 83 -4.21 16.50 -15.14
C ALA A 83 -4.34 15.02 -14.79
N GLU A 84 -4.59 14.17 -15.79
CA GLU A 84 -4.48 12.73 -15.62
C GLU A 84 -3.00 12.45 -15.35
N THR A 85 -2.61 12.50 -14.07
CA THR A 85 -1.39 11.87 -13.64
C THR A 85 -1.52 10.41 -14.03
N PRO A 86 -0.59 9.85 -14.82
CA PRO A 86 -0.58 8.41 -15.00
C PRO A 86 -0.54 7.81 -13.61
N LEU A 87 -1.55 6.99 -13.26
CA LEU A 87 -1.48 6.20 -12.03
C LEU A 87 -0.12 5.49 -12.07
N PRO A 88 0.60 5.41 -10.93
CA PRO A 88 1.77 4.55 -10.86
C PRO A 88 1.36 3.21 -11.46
N THR A 89 2.18 2.66 -12.36
CA THR A 89 1.88 1.40 -13.06
C THR A 89 1.61 0.35 -12.01
N GLN A 90 0.33 0.18 -11.70
CA GLN A 90 -0.10 -0.60 -10.57
C GLN A 90 0.14 -2.04 -11.00
N ASP A 91 1.05 -2.73 -10.30
CA ASP A 91 1.33 -4.13 -10.57
C ASP A 91 -0.01 -4.86 -10.53
N THR A 92 -0.41 -5.34 -11.71
CA THR A 92 -1.78 -5.75 -12.01
C THR A 92 -2.22 -6.87 -11.09
N CYS A 93 -1.27 -7.65 -10.57
CA CYS A 93 -1.52 -8.80 -9.73
C CYS A 93 -1.37 -8.54 -8.24
N ASN A 94 -0.76 -7.42 -7.84
CA ASN A 94 -0.59 -7.04 -6.45
C ASN A 94 -1.75 -6.17 -5.92
N GLN A 95 -2.97 -6.51 -6.33
CA GLN A 95 -4.20 -5.81 -5.94
C GLN A 95 -5.01 -6.61 -4.93
N PRO A 96 -5.70 -5.96 -3.98
CA PRO A 96 -6.61 -6.66 -3.10
C PRO A 96 -7.74 -7.31 -3.93
N PRO A 97 -8.29 -8.44 -3.49
CA PRO A 97 -9.37 -9.10 -4.19
C PRO A 97 -10.61 -8.20 -4.28
N PRO A 98 -11.31 -8.18 -5.44
CA PRO A 98 -12.54 -7.41 -5.58
C PRO A 98 -13.63 -7.98 -4.66
N VAL A 99 -14.55 -7.11 -4.21
CA VAL A 99 -15.67 -7.48 -3.34
C VAL A 99 -16.57 -8.56 -3.97
N LYS A 100 -16.67 -8.56 -5.30
CA LYS A 100 -17.39 -9.55 -6.09
C LYS A 100 -16.49 -10.02 -7.23
N PRO A 101 -15.72 -11.10 -7.02
CA PRO A 101 -14.90 -11.68 -8.06
C PRO A 101 -15.76 -12.21 -9.21
N GLN A 102 -15.38 -11.90 -10.44
CA GLN A 102 -16.06 -12.36 -11.66
C GLN A 102 -15.50 -13.70 -12.14
N GLY A 103 -14.24 -13.98 -11.85
CA GLY A 103 -13.57 -15.22 -12.20
C GLY A 103 -14.10 -16.42 -11.42
N ALA A 104 -13.86 -17.60 -11.96
CA ALA A 104 -14.11 -18.85 -11.27
C ALA A 104 -13.35 -18.87 -9.93
N GLN A 105 -13.96 -19.44 -8.89
CA GLN A 105 -13.36 -19.58 -7.57
C GLN A 105 -13.13 -21.05 -7.24
N VAL A 106 -12.04 -21.32 -6.53
CA VAL A 106 -11.64 -22.64 -6.03
C VAL A 106 -11.63 -22.62 -4.51
N ASN A 107 -11.93 -23.76 -3.89
CA ASN A 107 -11.82 -23.93 -2.44
C ASN A 107 -10.38 -24.31 -2.09
N VAL A 108 -9.85 -23.72 -1.04
CA VAL A 108 -8.47 -23.95 -0.58
C VAL A 108 -8.42 -24.07 0.93
N ASP A 109 -7.75 -25.10 1.41
CA ASP A 109 -7.46 -25.34 2.81
C ASP A 109 -5.99 -25.04 3.09
N PHE A 110 -5.73 -23.96 3.81
CA PHE A 110 -4.38 -23.61 4.26
C PHE A 110 -4.10 -24.25 5.63
N THR A 111 -3.12 -25.13 5.71
CA THR A 111 -2.70 -25.79 6.95
C THR A 111 -1.40 -25.17 7.45
N ASN A 112 -1.40 -24.65 8.67
CA ASN A 112 -0.19 -24.11 9.30
C ASN A 112 0.57 -25.20 10.10
N GLN A 113 1.74 -25.61 9.62
CA GLN A 113 2.65 -26.56 10.27
C GLN A 113 3.96 -25.91 10.75
N SER A 114 3.98 -24.59 10.91
CA SER A 114 5.21 -23.85 11.23
C SER A 114 5.48 -23.67 12.74
N ASP A 115 4.60 -24.19 13.61
CA ASP A 115 4.55 -23.96 15.07
C ASP A 115 4.39 -22.49 15.52
N GLY A 116 4.42 -21.55 14.58
CA GLY A 116 4.24 -20.11 14.80
C GLY A 116 2.91 -19.58 14.25
N GLN A 117 2.61 -18.31 14.50
CA GLN A 117 1.56 -17.57 13.80
C GLN A 117 2.04 -17.27 12.38
N VAL A 118 1.16 -17.41 11.38
CA VAL A 118 1.50 -17.16 9.98
C VAL A 118 0.74 -15.96 9.45
N ASN A 119 1.46 -15.01 8.85
CA ASN A 119 0.90 -13.98 7.99
C ASN A 119 1.29 -14.30 6.54
N LEU A 120 0.33 -14.76 5.75
CA LEU A 120 0.52 -15.24 4.38
C LEU A 120 0.04 -14.18 3.38
N SER A 121 0.92 -13.79 2.47
CA SER A 121 0.59 -13.16 1.19
C SER A 121 0.52 -14.22 0.11
N PHE A 122 -0.62 -14.31 -0.57
CA PHE A 122 -0.92 -15.32 -1.55
C PHE A 122 -1.40 -14.65 -2.85
N GLY A 123 -0.46 -14.42 -3.76
CA GLY A 123 -0.67 -13.60 -4.94
C GLY A 123 -0.72 -14.41 -6.23
N MET A 124 -1.60 -13.99 -7.13
CA MET A 124 -1.64 -14.53 -8.49
C MET A 124 -0.37 -14.08 -9.24
N ASN A 125 0.20 -14.98 -10.03
CA ASN A 125 1.35 -14.65 -10.87
C ASN A 125 0.92 -14.06 -12.23
N THR A 126 -0.27 -14.43 -12.70
CA THR A 126 -0.83 -13.97 -13.98
C THR A 126 -2.34 -13.76 -13.85
N PRO A 127 -2.92 -12.79 -14.58
CA PRO A 127 -4.37 -12.59 -14.59
C PRO A 127 -5.11 -13.83 -15.08
N ASN A 128 -6.32 -14.03 -14.55
CA ASN A 128 -7.23 -15.08 -15.04
C ASN A 128 -7.89 -14.69 -16.38
N ASP A 129 -8.79 -15.55 -16.87
CA ASP A 129 -9.48 -15.39 -18.15
C ASP A 129 -10.33 -14.11 -18.24
N VAL A 130 -10.78 -13.58 -17.11
CA VAL A 130 -11.55 -12.32 -17.01
C VAL A 130 -10.67 -11.11 -16.62
N LYS A 131 -9.34 -11.26 -16.71
CA LYS A 131 -8.35 -10.22 -16.42
C LYS A 131 -8.31 -9.75 -14.97
N GLU A 132 -8.85 -10.53 -14.03
CA GLU A 132 -8.63 -10.30 -12.61
C GLU A 132 -7.29 -10.90 -12.19
N CYS A 133 -6.53 -10.16 -11.39
CA CYS A 133 -5.30 -10.63 -10.77
C CYS A 133 -5.16 -9.99 -9.40
N VAL A 134 -4.98 -10.82 -8.37
CA VAL A 134 -5.14 -10.38 -6.98
C VAL A 134 -4.14 -11.03 -6.05
N THR A 135 -3.89 -10.38 -4.92
CA THR A 135 -3.13 -10.90 -3.78
C THR A 135 -4.02 -10.94 -2.55
N TYR A 136 -4.20 -12.15 -2.02
CA TYR A 136 -4.89 -12.39 -0.76
C TYR A 136 -3.92 -12.28 0.40
N THR A 137 -4.43 -11.85 1.56
CA THR A 137 -3.69 -11.88 2.81
C THR A 137 -4.47 -12.68 3.84
N PHE A 138 -3.81 -13.67 4.44
CA PHE A 138 -4.39 -14.54 5.45
C PHE A 138 -3.55 -14.50 6.73
N THR A 139 -4.22 -14.51 7.88
CA THR A 139 -3.56 -14.68 9.18
C THR A 139 -4.04 -15.99 9.80
N MET A 140 -3.10 -16.86 10.17
CA MET A 140 -3.38 -18.14 10.82
C MET A 140 -2.71 -18.19 12.19
N GLY A 141 -3.43 -18.70 13.19
CA GLY A 141 -2.89 -18.92 14.53
C GLY A 141 -1.81 -20.01 14.57
N ASN A 142 -1.20 -20.20 15.73
CA ASN A 142 -0.21 -21.24 15.94
C ASN A 142 -0.86 -22.65 16.01
N GLY A 143 -0.14 -23.66 15.49
CA GLY A 143 -0.41 -25.06 15.82
C GLY A 143 -1.47 -25.80 14.99
N GLY A 144 -1.19 -26.10 13.72
CA GLY A 144 -1.88 -27.17 12.98
C GLY A 144 -3.31 -26.85 12.50
N GLY A 145 -3.79 -25.64 12.74
CA GLY A 145 -5.11 -25.20 12.27
C GLY A 145 -5.21 -25.20 10.74
N VAL A 146 -6.41 -25.48 10.25
CA VAL A 146 -6.79 -25.36 8.84
C VAL A 146 -7.63 -24.10 8.67
N LEU A 147 -7.24 -23.24 7.74
CA LEU A 147 -8.01 -22.10 7.28
C LEU A 147 -8.62 -22.43 5.92
N GLU A 148 -9.94 -22.56 5.89
CA GLU A 148 -10.71 -22.74 4.65
C GLU A 148 -10.96 -21.37 4.00
N ALA A 149 -10.68 -21.23 2.72
CA ALA A 149 -10.90 -20.01 1.96
C ALA A 149 -11.36 -20.30 0.53
N LYS A 150 -12.01 -19.31 -0.09
CA LYS A 150 -12.26 -19.29 -1.53
C LYS A 150 -11.37 -18.26 -2.17
N VAL A 151 -10.65 -18.66 -3.20
CA VAL A 151 -9.76 -17.79 -3.99
C VAL A 151 -10.09 -17.93 -5.47
N LEU A 152 -9.69 -16.96 -6.28
CA LEU A 152 -9.82 -17.06 -7.73
C LEU A 152 -9.04 -18.26 -8.29
N ALA A 153 -9.56 -18.91 -9.33
CA ALA A 153 -8.83 -19.93 -10.06
C ALA A 153 -7.60 -19.29 -10.76
N GLY A 154 -6.43 -19.91 -10.62
CA GLY A 154 -5.19 -19.38 -11.19
C GLY A 154 -3.92 -20.01 -10.61
N CYS A 155 -2.77 -19.48 -11.02
CA CYS A 155 -1.46 -19.87 -10.51
C CYS A 155 -0.92 -18.83 -9.52
N TYR A 156 -0.53 -19.32 -8.34
CA TYR A 156 -0.17 -18.46 -7.22
C TYR A 156 1.28 -18.63 -6.78
N TRP A 157 1.88 -17.53 -6.34
CA TRP A 157 3.04 -17.52 -5.48
C TRP A 157 2.58 -17.34 -4.03
N GLY A 158 3.38 -17.84 -3.09
CA GLY A 158 3.14 -17.69 -1.66
C GLY A 158 4.36 -17.13 -0.97
N TYR A 159 4.14 -16.18 -0.06
CA TYR A 159 5.14 -15.66 0.85
C TYR A 159 4.51 -15.53 2.24
N ALA A 160 5.12 -16.12 3.26
CA ALA A 160 4.58 -16.04 4.60
C ALA A 160 5.63 -15.69 5.65
N TRP A 161 5.25 -14.80 6.56
CA TRP A 161 5.99 -14.51 7.77
C TRP A 161 5.51 -15.42 8.89
N VAL A 162 6.42 -16.23 9.43
CA VAL A 162 6.17 -17.10 10.57
C VAL A 162 6.71 -16.42 11.82
N SER A 163 5.82 -16.10 12.75
CA SER A 163 6.17 -15.51 14.05
C SER A 163 6.08 -16.58 15.14
N GLY A 164 7.11 -16.71 15.97
CA GLY A 164 7.14 -17.71 17.02
C GLY A 164 8.45 -17.67 17.81
N LYS A 165 8.76 -18.76 18.52
CA LYS A 165 10.05 -18.90 19.23
C LYS A 165 11.23 -18.77 18.28
N GLU A 166 11.07 -19.30 17.08
CA GLU A 166 12.02 -19.22 15.98
C GLU A 166 11.29 -18.57 14.80
N PRO A 167 11.43 -17.26 14.58
CA PRO A 167 10.81 -16.60 13.45
C PRO A 167 11.45 -17.07 12.14
N SER A 168 10.64 -17.23 11.10
CA SER A 168 11.10 -17.68 9.79
C SER A 168 10.25 -17.10 8.66
N THR A 169 10.67 -17.38 7.43
CA THR A 169 9.95 -16.97 6.22
C THR A 169 9.72 -18.19 5.34
N ALA A 170 8.46 -18.46 5.02
CA ALA A 170 8.08 -19.54 4.12
C ALA A 170 7.76 -19.01 2.72
N ARG A 171 8.16 -19.73 1.68
CA ARG A 171 7.90 -19.35 0.27
C ARG A 171 7.54 -20.55 -0.57
N THR A 172 6.86 -20.33 -1.70
CA THR A 172 6.65 -21.38 -2.71
C THR A 172 7.93 -21.77 -3.44
N GLY A 173 8.96 -20.90 -3.46
CA GLY A 173 10.21 -21.15 -4.19
C GLY A 173 10.01 -20.98 -5.70
N ASP A 174 10.56 -21.90 -6.49
CA ASP A 174 10.51 -21.86 -7.97
C ASP A 174 9.22 -22.47 -8.56
N ILE A 175 8.32 -22.98 -7.71
CA ILE A 175 7.04 -23.54 -8.15
C ILE A 175 5.90 -22.54 -7.98
N LEU A 176 4.94 -22.59 -8.91
CA LEU A 176 3.66 -21.91 -8.79
C LEU A 176 2.57 -22.90 -8.36
N LEU A 177 1.71 -22.47 -7.45
CA LEU A 177 0.57 -23.24 -6.98
C LEU A 177 -0.62 -22.98 -7.91
N CYS A 178 -0.74 -23.79 -8.95
CA CYS A 178 -1.80 -23.68 -9.95
C CYS A 178 -3.06 -24.44 -9.53
N MET A 179 -4.13 -23.69 -9.29
CA MET A 179 -5.42 -24.17 -8.81
C MET A 179 -6.51 -23.74 -9.79
N THR A 180 -6.88 -24.64 -10.70
CA THR A 180 -7.82 -24.35 -11.80
C THR A 180 -9.06 -25.25 -11.77
N ASP A 181 -9.03 -26.36 -11.02
CA ASP A 181 -10.16 -27.25 -10.85
C ASP A 181 -11.11 -26.71 -9.78
N THR A 182 -12.34 -26.42 -10.19
CA THR A 182 -13.38 -25.87 -9.32
C THR A 182 -14.22 -26.93 -8.62
N SER A 183 -14.01 -28.21 -8.95
CA SER A 183 -14.78 -29.33 -8.41
C SER A 183 -14.25 -29.86 -7.07
N GLY A 184 -13.00 -29.55 -6.75
CA GLY A 184 -12.31 -30.03 -5.55
C GLY A 184 -11.94 -28.92 -4.56
N THR A 185 -11.25 -29.35 -3.50
CA THR A 185 -10.56 -28.47 -2.56
C THR A 185 -9.07 -28.72 -2.67
N TYR A 186 -8.30 -27.65 -2.85
CA TYR A 186 -6.85 -27.72 -2.82
C TYR A 186 -6.36 -27.64 -1.38
N HIS A 187 -5.37 -28.45 -1.03
CA HIS A 187 -4.77 -28.41 0.30
C HIS A 187 -3.36 -27.84 0.19
N ILE A 188 -3.11 -26.72 0.88
CA ILE A 188 -1.80 -26.05 0.92
C ILE A 188 -1.24 -26.17 2.33
N VAL A 189 0.01 -26.62 2.44
CA VAL A 189 0.74 -26.71 3.71
C VAL A 189 1.79 -25.61 3.77
N ILE A 190 1.82 -24.91 4.90
CA ILE A 190 2.80 -23.88 5.20
C ILE A 190 3.67 -24.38 6.34
N THR A 191 4.95 -24.62 6.04
CA THR A 191 5.96 -24.99 7.02
C THR A 191 6.75 -23.75 7.46
N LYS A 192 7.84 -23.93 8.20
CA LYS A 192 8.75 -22.83 8.55
C LYS A 192 9.41 -22.18 7.32
N GLU A 193 9.65 -22.95 6.26
CA GLU A 193 10.49 -22.52 5.13
C GLU A 193 9.77 -22.61 3.78
N SER A 194 8.69 -23.39 3.68
CA SER A 194 8.06 -23.71 2.41
C SER A 194 6.55 -23.63 2.42
N ILE A 195 5.97 -23.33 1.26
CA ILE A 195 4.54 -23.33 0.99
C ILE A 195 4.31 -24.23 -0.21
N ASN A 196 3.60 -25.34 -0.03
CA ASN A 196 3.42 -26.36 -1.07
C ASN A 196 2.01 -26.93 -1.04
N PHE A 197 1.61 -27.62 -2.12
CA PHE A 197 0.49 -28.53 -2.05
C PHE A 197 0.78 -29.68 -1.07
N LYS A 198 -0.27 -30.15 -0.40
CA LYS A 198 -0.23 -31.30 0.50
C LYS A 198 -0.21 -32.62 -0.27
#